data_AF-A0A2J7ZS57-F1
#
_entry.id   AF-A0A2J7ZS57-F1
#
_cell.length_a   1.000
_cell.length_b   1.000
_cell.length_c   1.000
_cell.angle_alpha   90.00
_cell.angle_beta   90.00
_cell.angle_gamma   90.00
#
_symmetry.space_group_name_H-M   'P 1'
#
loop_
_entity.id
_entity.type
_entity.pdbx_description
1 polymer ?
#
loop_
_entity_poly.entity_id
_entity_poly.type
_entity_poly.pdbx_seq_one_letter_code
_entity_poly.pdbx_strand_id
1 'polypeptide(L)'
;MDGLQRMFAGMRGAAAAGPPTDTPQVDTAEQIYISSLALLKMLKHGRAGVPMEVMGLMLGEFVDDYTVRVVDVFAMPQSGTGVSVEAVDPVFQTKMLDMLKQVGRPEMVVGWYHSHPGFGCWLSGVDINTQQVGGGRERVYDKAVIEEQELTPEARVVAGAGKMDAKKHLAQQVGAVMASNIAQSMGTMLDTVVF
;
A
#
# COMPACT_ATOMS: atom_id res chain seq x y z
N MET A 1 1.25 -42.47 47.95
CA MET A 1 2.46 -41.81 47.42
C MET A 1 2.04 -40.62 46.57
N ASP A 2 1.15 -39.77 47.09
CA ASP A 2 0.31 -38.88 46.24
C ASP A 2 0.54 -37.38 46.49
N GLY A 3 1.33 -37.04 47.50
CA GLY A 3 1.67 -35.65 47.84
C GLY A 3 2.77 -35.04 46.96
N LEU A 4 3.74 -35.85 46.52
CA LEU A 4 4.87 -35.37 45.71
C LEU A 4 4.49 -35.15 44.24
N GLN A 5 3.55 -35.94 43.73
CA GLN A 5 3.10 -35.85 42.34
C GLN A 5 2.18 -34.64 42.08
N ARG A 6 1.48 -34.16 43.12
CA ARG A 6 0.69 -32.91 43.08
C ARG A 6 1.54 -31.64 43.09
N MET A 7 2.72 -31.64 43.73
CA MET A 7 3.65 -30.51 43.66
C MET A 7 4.33 -30.40 42.29
N PHE A 8 4.63 -31.52 41.63
CA PHE A 8 5.16 -31.51 40.26
C PHE A 8 4.10 -31.17 39.20
N ALA A 9 2.81 -31.40 39.48
CA ALA A 9 1.71 -30.96 38.61
C ALA A 9 1.46 -29.45 38.69
N GLY A 10 1.66 -28.84 39.85
CA GLY A 10 1.52 -27.39 40.05
C GLY A 10 2.62 -26.55 39.38
N MET A 11 3.80 -27.11 39.17
CA MET A 11 4.94 -26.40 38.55
C MET A 11 4.96 -26.49 37.01
N ARG A 12 4.16 -27.37 36.41
CA ARG A 12 4.06 -27.53 34.94
C ARG A 12 3.04 -26.60 34.27
N GLY A 13 2.21 -25.90 35.04
CA GLY A 13 1.24 -24.93 34.53
C GLY A 13 1.73 -23.48 34.47
N ALA A 14 2.94 -23.21 34.98
CA ALA A 14 3.49 -21.85 35.10
C ALA A 14 4.62 -21.53 34.10
N ALA A 15 4.83 -22.40 33.10
CA ALA A 15 5.80 -22.18 32.04
C ALA A 15 5.09 -21.73 30.76
N ALA A 16 5.47 -20.55 30.29
CA ALA A 16 5.19 -19.98 28.97
C ALA A 16 3.82 -19.31 28.76
N ALA A 17 3.44 -18.38 29.64
CA ALA A 17 2.90 -17.13 29.12
C ALA A 17 4.12 -16.22 28.89
N GLY A 18 4.64 -16.20 27.66
CA GLY A 18 5.63 -15.19 27.27
C GLY A 18 5.09 -13.79 27.54
N PRO A 19 5.95 -12.76 27.66
CA PRO A 19 5.47 -11.39 27.80
C PRO A 19 4.42 -11.12 26.70
N PRO A 20 3.31 -10.43 27.01
CA PRO A 20 2.31 -10.10 26.01
C PRO A 20 3.05 -9.45 24.86
N THR A 21 3.03 -10.11 23.71
CA THR A 21 3.53 -9.54 22.48
C THR A 21 2.67 -8.32 22.22
N ASP A 22 3.27 -7.13 22.15
CA ASP A 22 2.60 -5.93 21.66
C ASP A 22 2.12 -6.24 20.23
N THR A 23 0.88 -6.71 20.12
CA THR A 23 0.23 -6.88 18.83
C THR A 23 -0.21 -5.50 18.39
N PRO A 24 0.18 -5.04 17.19
CA PRO A 24 -0.27 -3.78 16.65
C PRO A 24 -1.80 -3.74 16.70
N GLN A 25 -2.34 -2.87 17.54
CA GLN A 25 -3.77 -2.72 17.69
C GLN A 25 -4.21 -1.69 16.66
N VAL A 26 -5.16 -2.06 15.81
CA VAL A 26 -5.76 -1.12 14.87
C VAL A 26 -6.54 -0.10 15.71
N ASP A 27 -6.05 1.12 15.77
CA ASP A 27 -6.76 2.22 16.41
C ASP A 27 -7.46 3.09 15.35
N THR A 28 -7.93 4.27 15.75
CA THR A 28 -8.61 5.23 14.86
C THR A 28 -8.04 6.63 15.04
N ALA A 29 -6.84 6.71 15.62
CA ALA A 29 -6.22 7.96 16.03
C ALA A 29 -5.31 8.54 14.93
N GLU A 30 -5.26 7.91 13.74
CA GLU A 30 -4.36 8.33 12.68
C GLU A 30 -4.68 9.75 12.20
N GLN A 31 -3.64 10.58 12.11
CA GLN A 31 -3.72 11.97 11.71
C GLN A 31 -2.93 12.21 10.43
N ILE A 32 -3.55 12.97 9.51
CA ILE A 32 -2.91 13.40 8.26
C ILE A 32 -2.80 14.92 8.26
N TYR A 33 -1.57 15.42 8.30
CA TYR A 33 -1.27 16.83 8.16
C TYR A 33 -1.00 17.16 6.69
N ILE A 34 -1.88 17.95 6.07
CA ILE A 34 -1.76 18.37 4.68
C ILE A 34 -1.29 19.82 4.62
N SER A 35 -0.16 20.07 3.95
CA SER A 35 0.33 21.43 3.75
C SER A 35 -0.63 22.26 2.88
N SER A 36 -0.65 23.59 3.08
CA SER A 36 -1.47 24.48 2.25
C SER A 36 -1.07 24.42 0.77
N LEU A 37 0.22 24.19 0.47
CA LEU A 37 0.71 24.02 -0.90
C LEU A 37 0.11 22.77 -1.56
N ALA A 38 0.12 21.64 -0.85
CA ALA A 38 -0.46 20.38 -1.31
C ALA A 38 -1.95 20.55 -1.61
N LEU A 39 -2.69 21.14 -0.66
CA LEU A 39 -4.12 21.39 -0.80
C LEU A 39 -4.46 22.26 -2.02
N LEU A 40 -3.73 23.37 -2.22
CA LEU A 40 -3.97 24.26 -3.37
C LEU A 40 -3.70 23.55 -4.71
N LYS A 41 -2.65 22.72 -4.79
CA LYS A 41 -2.36 21.94 -5.99
C LYS A 41 -3.43 20.89 -6.26
N MET A 42 -3.89 20.18 -5.22
CA MET A 42 -5.00 19.20 -5.34
C MET A 42 -6.27 19.88 -5.86
N LEU A 43 -6.66 21.03 -5.29
CA LEU A 43 -7.86 21.76 -5.72
C LEU A 43 -7.74 22.30 -7.15
N LYS A 44 -6.59 22.88 -7.51
CA LYS A 44 -6.31 23.35 -8.86
C LYS A 44 -6.40 22.20 -9.87
N HIS A 45 -5.81 21.05 -9.53
CA HIS A 45 -5.81 19.87 -10.38
C HIS A 45 -7.21 19.27 -10.52
N GLY A 46 -7.92 19.05 -9.41
CA GLY A 46 -9.30 18.56 -9.40
C GLY A 46 -10.25 19.43 -10.21
N ARG A 47 -10.12 20.76 -10.11
CA ARG A 47 -10.93 21.69 -10.89
C ARG A 47 -10.61 21.64 -12.38
N ALA A 48 -9.35 21.45 -12.76
CA ALA A 48 -8.93 21.35 -14.16
C ALA A 48 -9.37 20.02 -14.81
N GLY A 49 -9.59 18.98 -14.00
CA GLY A 49 -10.04 17.66 -14.47
C GLY A 49 -11.50 17.58 -14.89
N VAL A 50 -12.36 18.45 -14.36
CA VAL A 50 -13.83 18.40 -14.58
C VAL A 50 -14.15 18.43 -16.09
N PRO A 51 -14.98 17.50 -16.61
CA PRO A 51 -15.85 16.55 -15.88
C PRO A 51 -15.21 15.19 -15.53
N MET A 52 -13.95 14.97 -15.87
CA MET A 52 -13.25 13.70 -15.65
C MET A 52 -12.62 13.61 -14.26
N GLU A 53 -12.45 12.38 -13.77
CA GLU A 53 -11.69 12.12 -12.55
C GLU A 53 -10.19 12.30 -12.83
N VAL A 54 -9.49 12.99 -11.92
CA VAL A 54 -8.02 13.12 -11.95
C VAL A 54 -7.40 12.40 -10.77
N MET A 55 -6.13 12.02 -10.89
CA MET A 55 -5.36 11.41 -9.82
C MET A 55 -3.94 11.97 -9.71
N GLY A 56 -3.35 11.88 -8.52
CA GLY A 56 -1.96 12.29 -8.29
C GLY A 56 -1.36 11.63 -7.07
N LEU A 57 -0.06 11.86 -6.88
CA LEU A 57 0.72 11.30 -5.79
C LEU A 57 0.99 12.35 -4.71
N MET A 58 0.96 11.89 -3.45
CA MET A 58 1.26 12.66 -2.26
C MET A 58 2.69 12.41 -1.82
N LEU A 59 3.44 13.48 -1.62
CA LEU A 59 4.82 13.49 -1.18
C LEU A 59 4.93 14.00 0.24
N GLY A 60 5.74 13.32 1.04
CA GLY A 60 5.93 13.70 2.42
C GLY A 60 6.73 12.67 3.19
N GLU A 61 6.39 12.54 4.47
CA GLU A 61 7.03 11.60 5.37
C GLU A 61 6.04 11.03 6.38
N PHE A 62 6.40 9.85 6.91
CA PHE A 62 5.77 9.27 8.08
C PHE A 62 6.53 9.77 9.31
N VAL A 63 5.87 10.53 10.17
CA VAL A 63 6.50 11.10 11.39
C VAL A 63 6.58 10.02 12.46
N ASP A 64 5.52 9.24 12.58
CA ASP A 64 5.39 8.06 13.44
C ASP A 64 4.34 7.11 12.83
N ASP A 65 3.97 6.06 13.55
CA ASP A 65 3.00 5.05 13.08
C ASP A 65 1.57 5.58 12.93
N TYR A 66 1.24 6.72 13.54
CA TYR A 66 -0.10 7.31 13.57
C TYR A 66 -0.19 8.63 12.79
N THR A 67 0.94 9.19 12.36
CA THR A 67 1.00 10.54 11.81
C THR A 67 1.68 10.57 10.45
N VAL A 68 0.92 10.97 9.44
CA VAL A 68 1.42 11.20 8.07
C VAL A 68 1.46 12.70 7.79
N ARG A 69 2.61 13.20 7.32
CA ARG A 69 2.76 14.59 6.92
C ARG A 69 2.94 14.70 5.41
N VAL A 70 1.93 15.26 4.74
CA VAL A 70 1.94 15.55 3.30
C VAL A 70 2.47 16.95 3.07
N VAL A 71 3.69 17.04 2.55
CA VAL A 71 4.37 18.30 2.27
C VAL A 71 3.97 18.83 0.90
N ASP A 72 3.77 17.95 -0.09
CA ASP A 72 3.40 18.35 -1.44
C ASP A 72 2.70 17.27 -2.25
N VAL A 73 2.23 17.63 -3.44
CA VAL A 73 1.66 16.71 -4.42
C VAL A 73 2.13 17.03 -5.84
N PHE A 74 2.03 16.05 -6.71
CA PHE A 74 2.05 16.27 -8.15
C PHE A 74 0.94 15.48 -8.85
N ALA A 75 0.50 16.01 -9.99
CA ALA A 75 -0.51 15.39 -10.83
C ALA A 75 0.11 14.28 -11.67
N MET A 76 -0.57 13.14 -11.77
CA MET A 76 -0.22 12.12 -12.75
C MET A 76 -0.89 12.45 -14.09
N PRO A 77 -0.19 12.29 -15.23
CA PRO A 77 -0.81 12.46 -16.53
C PRO A 77 -1.95 11.45 -16.69
N GLN A 78 -3.11 11.92 -17.14
CA GLN A 78 -4.26 11.05 -17.42
C GLN A 78 -3.96 10.23 -18.68
N SER A 79 -3.65 8.94 -18.54
CA SER A 79 -3.81 7.99 -19.65
C SER A 79 -5.30 7.71 -19.80
N GLY A 80 -5.92 8.41 -20.75
CA GLY A 80 -7.36 8.45 -20.89
C GLY A 80 -7.96 7.16 -21.44
N THR A 81 -8.89 6.56 -20.69
CA THR A 81 -10.23 6.22 -21.19
C THR A 81 -11.23 6.25 -20.04
N GLY A 82 -12.21 7.16 -20.13
CA GLY A 82 -13.57 7.12 -19.57
C GLY A 82 -13.87 6.74 -18.11
N VAL A 83 -13.30 5.65 -17.57
CA VAL A 83 -13.85 4.96 -16.39
C VAL A 83 -12.79 4.22 -15.55
N SER A 84 -11.51 4.28 -15.91
CA SER A 84 -10.46 3.65 -15.12
C SER A 84 -9.22 4.51 -15.05
N VAL A 85 -8.74 4.71 -13.82
CA VAL A 85 -7.38 5.11 -13.52
C VAL A 85 -6.47 3.99 -14.00
N GLU A 86 -6.04 4.06 -15.27
CA GLU A 86 -5.02 3.16 -15.76
C GLU A 86 -3.71 3.51 -15.06
N ALA A 87 -3.21 2.52 -14.31
CA ALA A 87 -1.90 2.37 -13.70
C ALA A 87 -1.02 3.64 -13.66
N VAL A 88 -0.72 4.09 -12.44
CA VAL A 88 0.40 4.97 -12.13
C VAL A 88 1.60 4.57 -13.00
N ASP A 89 1.98 5.43 -13.95
CA ASP A 89 3.11 5.14 -14.84
C ASP A 89 4.41 5.15 -14.00
N PRO A 90 5.05 3.98 -13.78
CA PRO A 90 6.24 3.89 -12.94
C PRO A 90 7.42 4.67 -13.53
N VAL A 91 7.46 4.83 -14.86
CA VAL A 91 8.51 5.62 -15.54
C VAL A 91 8.32 7.09 -15.24
N PHE A 92 7.09 7.59 -15.34
CA PHE A 92 6.77 8.97 -15.01
C PHE A 92 7.03 9.26 -13.52
N GLN A 93 6.57 8.38 -12.62
CA GLN A 93 6.80 8.50 -11.18
C GLN A 93 8.29 8.59 -10.85
N THR A 94 9.10 7.63 -11.32
CA THR A 94 10.54 7.59 -11.03
C THR A 94 11.23 8.84 -11.54
N LYS A 95 10.96 9.23 -12.79
CA LYS A 95 11.55 10.43 -13.39
C LYS A 95 11.15 11.69 -12.62
N MET A 96 9.90 11.80 -12.20
CA MET A 96 9.41 12.95 -11.44
C MET A 96 10.06 13.04 -10.06
N LEU A 97 10.19 11.90 -9.35
CA LEU A 97 10.90 11.83 -8.07
C LEU A 97 12.37 12.22 -8.21
N ASP A 98 13.05 11.78 -9.28
CA ASP A 98 14.45 12.14 -9.53
C ASP A 98 14.61 13.64 -9.84
N MET A 99 13.70 14.23 -10.62
CA MET A 99 13.68 15.68 -10.86
C MET A 99 13.43 16.46 -9.57
N LEU A 100 12.56 15.97 -8.68
CA LEU A 100 12.29 16.60 -7.39
C LEU A 100 13.51 16.56 -6.45
N LYS A 101 14.23 15.44 -6.41
CA LYS A 101 15.49 15.32 -5.66
C LYS A 101 16.51 16.37 -6.11
N GLN A 102 16.62 16.63 -7.41
CA GLN A 102 17.56 17.61 -7.96
C GLN A 102 17.24 19.06 -7.54
N VAL A 103 15.98 19.38 -7.28
CA VAL A 103 15.56 20.71 -6.81
C VAL A 103 15.50 20.82 -5.28
N GLY A 104 16.13 19.87 -4.57
CA GLY A 104 16.21 19.89 -3.11
C GLY A 104 14.95 19.39 -2.41
N ARG A 105 14.18 18.51 -3.06
CA ARG A 105 12.91 17.96 -2.55
C ARG A 105 12.96 16.43 -2.50
N PRO A 106 13.58 15.87 -1.45
CA PRO A 106 13.86 14.44 -1.34
C PRO A 106 12.71 13.62 -0.76
N GLU A 107 11.50 14.20 -0.63
CA GLU A 107 10.35 13.54 -0.02
C GLU A 107 9.92 12.28 -0.79
N MET A 108 9.44 11.29 -0.04
CA MET A 108 8.95 10.02 -0.59
C MET A 108 7.44 10.05 -0.84
N VAL A 109 6.96 9.11 -1.65
CA VAL A 109 5.52 8.93 -1.87
C VAL A 109 4.89 8.33 -0.62
N VAL A 110 3.94 9.05 -0.02
CA VAL A 110 3.20 8.62 1.19
C VAL A 110 1.78 8.14 0.89
N GLY A 111 1.26 8.45 -0.30
CA GLY A 111 -0.06 8.00 -0.75
C GLY A 111 -0.45 8.61 -2.09
N TRP A 112 -1.72 8.47 -2.45
CA TRP A 112 -2.30 9.02 -3.68
C TRP A 112 -3.64 9.70 -3.38
N TYR A 113 -4.05 10.61 -4.26
CA TYR A 113 -5.36 11.28 -4.20
C TYR A 113 -6.03 11.24 -5.56
N HIS A 114 -7.35 11.32 -5.58
CA HIS A 114 -8.13 11.49 -6.79
C HIS A 114 -9.38 12.35 -6.53
N SER A 115 -10.13 12.66 -7.59
CA SER A 115 -11.34 13.48 -7.51
C SER A 115 -12.57 12.71 -7.98
N HIS A 116 -13.71 12.93 -7.32
CA HIS A 116 -15.04 12.51 -7.80
C HIS A 116 -15.95 13.73 -8.06
N PRO A 117 -15.88 14.34 -9.26
CA PRO A 117 -16.68 15.53 -9.57
C PRO A 117 -18.17 15.25 -9.54
N GLY A 118 -18.89 15.84 -8.57
CA GLY A 118 -20.35 15.76 -8.48
C GLY A 118 -20.93 14.55 -7.73
N PHE A 119 -20.09 13.63 -7.24
CA PHE A 119 -20.53 12.40 -6.57
C PHE A 119 -20.23 12.34 -5.06
N GLY A 120 -19.59 13.36 -4.49
CA GLY A 120 -19.16 13.37 -3.08
C GLY A 120 -17.87 12.57 -2.83
N CYS A 121 -17.51 12.35 -1.57
CA CYS A 121 -16.29 11.64 -1.19
C CYS A 121 -16.60 10.22 -0.73
N TRP A 122 -16.37 9.24 -1.61
CA TRP A 122 -16.51 7.81 -1.35
C TRP A 122 -15.46 7.06 -2.19
N LEU A 123 -15.28 5.76 -1.94
CA LEU A 123 -14.40 4.91 -2.74
C LEU A 123 -15.26 3.94 -3.55
N SER A 124 -15.10 3.97 -4.87
CA SER A 124 -15.69 2.97 -5.76
C SER A 124 -14.98 1.61 -5.63
N GLY A 125 -15.57 0.56 -6.19
CA GLY A 125 -14.91 -0.74 -6.26
C GLY A 125 -13.56 -0.69 -7.00
N VAL A 126 -13.43 0.20 -7.99
CA VAL A 126 -12.18 0.47 -8.71
C VAL A 126 -11.17 1.14 -7.79
N ASP A 127 -11.59 2.14 -7.01
CA ASP A 127 -10.70 2.84 -6.07
C ASP A 127 -10.19 1.93 -4.96
N ILE A 128 -11.06 1.06 -4.44
CA ILE A 128 -10.70 0.06 -3.42
C ILE A 128 -9.65 -0.92 -3.98
N ASN A 129 -9.82 -1.39 -5.22
CA ASN A 129 -8.86 -2.28 -5.86
C ASN A 129 -7.52 -1.57 -6.08
N THR A 130 -7.53 -0.35 -6.59
CA THR A 130 -6.34 0.49 -6.75
C THR A 130 -5.63 0.73 -5.42
N GLN A 131 -6.37 1.00 -4.34
CA GLN A 131 -5.84 1.14 -2.99
C GLN A 131 -5.19 -0.15 -2.48
N GLN A 132 -5.76 -1.31 -2.76
CA GLN A 132 -5.17 -2.60 -2.37
C GLN A 132 -3.86 -2.88 -3.13
N VAL A 133 -3.80 -2.52 -4.41
CA VAL A 133 -2.63 -2.73 -5.26
C VAL A 133 -1.52 -1.72 -4.93
N GLY A 134 -1.82 -0.42 -4.90
CA GLY A 134 -0.85 0.66 -4.67
C GLY A 134 -0.54 0.96 -3.20
N GLY A 135 -1.53 0.83 -2.31
CA GLY A 135 -1.38 1.15 -0.89
C GLY A 135 -0.59 0.11 -0.08
N GLY A 136 -0.60 -1.16 -0.48
CA GLY A 136 0.01 -2.24 0.32
C GLY A 136 1.34 -2.78 -0.21
N ARG A 137 1.49 -2.93 -1.53
CA ARG A 137 2.56 -3.73 -2.11
C ARG A 137 3.83 -2.92 -2.36
N GLU A 138 3.75 -1.80 -3.08
CA GLU A 138 4.93 -1.01 -3.48
C GLU A 138 5.79 -0.61 -2.26
N ARG A 139 5.16 -0.18 -1.16
CA ARG A 139 5.84 0.16 0.11
C ARG A 139 6.63 -1.00 0.74
N VAL A 140 6.19 -2.25 0.58
CA VAL A 140 6.87 -3.43 1.13
C VAL A 140 7.96 -3.92 0.16
N TYR A 141 7.71 -3.88 -1.15
CA TYR A 141 8.73 -4.27 -2.15
C TYR A 141 9.88 -3.27 -2.17
N ASP A 142 9.62 -1.97 -2.18
CA ASP A 142 10.69 -0.97 -2.22
C ASP A 142 11.56 -1.04 -0.97
N LYS A 143 10.95 -1.15 0.21
CA LYS A 143 11.68 -1.38 1.46
C LYS A 143 12.48 -2.69 1.42
N ALA A 144 11.90 -3.78 0.95
CA ALA A 144 12.58 -5.08 0.86
C ALA A 144 13.70 -5.09 -0.20
N VAL A 145 13.58 -4.32 -1.28
CA VAL A 145 14.60 -4.18 -2.33
C VAL A 145 15.77 -3.32 -1.85
N ILE A 146 15.50 -2.24 -1.11
CA ILE A 146 16.53 -1.42 -0.48
C ILE A 146 17.28 -2.23 0.59
N GLU A 147 16.56 -2.91 1.48
CA GLU A 147 17.13 -3.78 2.52
C GLU A 147 17.94 -4.96 1.91
N GLU A 148 17.54 -5.47 0.73
CA GLU A 148 18.27 -6.47 -0.05
C GLU A 148 19.62 -5.97 -0.58
N GLN A 149 19.75 -4.67 -0.88
CA GLN A 149 21.01 -4.09 -1.37
C GLN A 149 22.02 -3.83 -0.25
N GLU A 150 21.57 -3.71 1.00
CA GLU A 150 22.43 -3.39 2.15
C GLU A 150 22.93 -4.63 2.91
N LEU A 151 22.23 -5.77 2.84
CA LEU A 151 22.54 -6.98 3.62
C LEU A 151 23.18 -8.10 2.80
N THR A 152 24.13 -8.83 3.41
CA THR A 152 24.72 -10.03 2.81
C THR A 152 23.70 -11.19 2.73
N PRO A 153 23.81 -12.11 1.76
CA PRO A 153 22.83 -13.17 1.52
C PRO A 153 22.53 -14.03 2.76
N GLU A 154 23.52 -14.27 3.61
CA GLU A 154 23.39 -15.08 4.81
C GLU A 154 22.66 -14.33 5.92
N ALA A 155 22.92 -13.03 6.09
CA ALA A 155 22.21 -12.18 7.04
C ALA A 155 20.74 -12.03 6.65
N ARG A 156 20.42 -12.07 5.35
CA ARG A 156 19.06 -11.97 4.81
C ARG A 156 18.19 -13.17 5.15
N VAL A 157 18.75 -14.39 5.10
CA VAL A 157 18.00 -15.61 5.46
C VAL A 157 17.62 -15.59 6.94
N VAL A 158 18.51 -15.08 7.80
CA VAL A 158 18.25 -14.94 9.24
C VAL A 158 17.25 -13.81 9.53
N ALA A 159 17.40 -12.65 8.89
CA ALA A 159 16.49 -11.51 9.06
C ALA A 159 15.07 -11.76 8.50
N GLY A 160 14.96 -12.62 7.47
CA GLY A 160 13.71 -13.03 6.85
C GLY A 160 13.03 -14.24 7.50
N ALA A 161 13.67 -14.92 8.46
CA ALA A 161 13.10 -16.08 9.11
C ALA A 161 11.86 -15.69 9.94
N GLY A 162 10.69 -16.21 9.55
CA GLY A 162 9.40 -15.91 10.18
C GLY A 162 8.67 -14.70 9.59
N LYS A 163 9.28 -13.94 8.67
CA LYS A 163 8.60 -12.89 7.89
C LYS A 163 8.10 -13.47 6.57
N MET A 164 6.94 -12.96 6.10
CA MET A 164 6.40 -13.36 4.81
C MET A 164 7.28 -12.78 3.68
N ASP A 165 7.87 -13.65 2.86
CA ASP A 165 8.72 -13.26 1.74
C ASP A 165 7.88 -12.52 0.68
N ALA A 166 8.13 -11.22 0.55
CA ALA A 166 7.41 -10.35 -0.38
C ALA A 166 7.47 -10.92 -1.81
N LYS A 167 8.64 -11.32 -2.33
CA LYS A 167 8.78 -11.81 -3.72
C LYS A 167 7.96 -13.06 -3.96
N LYS A 168 7.95 -14.00 -3.02
CA LYS A 168 7.15 -15.23 -3.11
C LYS A 168 5.66 -14.96 -2.98
N HIS A 169 5.28 -14.01 -2.11
CA HIS A 169 3.89 -13.61 -1.95
C HIS A 169 3.34 -12.92 -3.20
N LEU A 170 4.13 -12.03 -3.83
CA LEU A 170 3.77 -11.43 -5.12
C LEU A 170 3.53 -12.51 -6.16
N ALA A 171 4.47 -13.45 -6.29
CA ALA A 171 4.40 -14.50 -7.31
C ALA A 171 3.14 -15.36 -7.14
N GLN A 172 2.80 -15.75 -5.90
CA GLN A 172 1.58 -16.51 -5.61
C GLN A 172 0.31 -15.71 -5.91
N GLN A 173 0.27 -14.43 -5.56
CA GLN A 173 -0.93 -13.62 -5.73
C GLN A 173 -1.14 -13.14 -7.16
N VAL A 174 -0.07 -12.88 -7.93
CA VAL A 174 -0.16 -12.61 -9.36
C VAL A 174 -0.76 -13.81 -10.09
N GLY A 175 -0.34 -15.03 -9.74
CA GLY A 175 -0.93 -16.25 -10.28
C GLY A 175 -2.43 -16.36 -10.01
N ALA A 176 -2.86 -16.06 -8.77
CA ALA A 176 -4.28 -16.09 -8.40
C ALA A 176 -5.11 -15.03 -9.13
N VAL A 177 -4.60 -13.80 -9.24
CA VAL A 177 -5.30 -12.69 -9.92
C VAL A 177 -5.37 -12.91 -11.43
N MET A 178 -4.28 -13.36 -12.05
CA MET A 178 -4.27 -13.74 -13.47
C MET A 178 -5.29 -14.84 -13.76
N ALA A 179 -5.33 -15.89 -12.94
CA ALA A 179 -6.27 -16.99 -13.10
C ALA A 179 -7.73 -16.50 -12.95
N SER A 180 -8.01 -15.65 -11.96
CA SER A 180 -9.34 -15.08 -11.75
C SER A 180 -9.77 -14.19 -12.92
N ASN A 181 -8.88 -13.34 -13.43
CA ASN A 181 -9.18 -12.42 -14.54
C ASN A 181 -9.40 -13.17 -15.86
N ILE A 182 -8.62 -14.24 -16.12
CA ILE A 182 -8.81 -15.09 -17.30
C ILE A 182 -10.16 -15.81 -17.21
N ALA A 183 -10.47 -16.42 -16.06
CA ALA A 183 -11.75 -17.11 -15.86
C ALA A 183 -12.95 -16.15 -16.00
N GLN A 184 -12.85 -14.95 -15.44
CA GLN A 184 -13.90 -13.94 -15.52
C GLN A 184 -14.09 -13.43 -16.95
N SER A 185 -13.00 -13.12 -17.67
CA SER A 185 -13.06 -12.65 -19.06
C SER A 185 -13.61 -13.72 -20.02
N MET A 186 -13.23 -14.97 -19.80
CA MET A 186 -13.76 -16.11 -20.57
C MET A 186 -15.23 -16.38 -20.24
N GLY A 187 -15.63 -16.24 -18.97
CA GLY A 187 -17.02 -16.38 -18.55
C GLY A 187 -17.93 -15.36 -19.23
N THR A 188 -17.52 -14.09 -19.25
CA THR A 188 -18.29 -13.03 -19.93
C THR A 188 -18.35 -13.22 -21.44
N MET A 189 -17.29 -13.75 -22.07
CA MET A 189 -17.32 -14.05 -23.51
C MET A 189 -18.22 -15.24 -23.84
N LEU A 190 -18.24 -16.27 -23.00
CA LEU A 190 -19.16 -17.41 -23.17
C LEU A 190 -20.62 -16.99 -23.04
N ASP A 191 -20.95 -16.13 -22.09
CA ASP A 191 -22.31 -15.61 -21.92
C ASP A 191 -22.81 -14.87 -23.18
N THR A 192 -21.94 -14.14 -23.88
CA THR A 192 -22.30 -13.44 -25.13
C THR A 192 -22.50 -14.34 -26.36
N VAL A 193 -22.07 -15.60 -26.29
CA VAL A 193 -22.18 -16.55 -27.41
C VAL A 193 -23.29 -17.58 -27.15
N VAL A 194 -23.58 -17.88 -25.89
CA VAL A 194 -24.55 -18.90 -25.48
C VAL A 194 -25.97 -18.32 -25.30
N PHE A 195 -26.09 -17.06 -24.88
CA PHE A 195 -27.36 -16.33 -24.75
C PHE A 195 -27.42 -15.15 -25.73
#